data_AF-A0A8X7TCD8-F1
#
_entry.id   AF-A0A8X7TCD8-F1
#
_cell.length_a   1.000
_cell.length_b   1.000
_cell.length_c   1.000
_cell.angle_alpha   90.00
_cell.angle_beta   90.00
_cell.angle_gamma   90.00
#
_symmetry.space_group_name_H-M   'P 1'
#
loop_
_entity.id
_entity.type
_entity.pdbx_description
1 polymer ?
#
loop_
_entity_poly.entity_id
_entity_poly.type
_entity_poly.pdbx_seq_one_letter_code
_entity_poly.pdbx_strand_id
1 'polypeptide(L)'
;MPRKLDNVSRMVRGHIGMSMNRFNLFNLQRKVPLNYAGKTLYQQKWAAKSETRAYHGEHLKEKRFKKVIFEPELKTYSQLDASLKSQEVAPTPITLQTYATLEKRLEFALFRSMFASSVRQARQFIMGGYVKVNGVVIKHPSFPLRSGDVFSVDPERVLYALGRAKPSLGKAIDIDNKQIRYWNHYVKLARKNPQKVWEMQQNKPASLNSVANIEAKIRLKEKQDSGESLMKRQQQKVNKKSILGDIVKLGNAAGAHLTADSFEKYGDKLAKSKCLQVYESLLLQKSGLLGDYSPKALDVYFSKETERTPEEKSLLRHVNNLLRELEKSEWERIRLEFENLGAGAAFYDPSYAEKLIPITSLNKEELLEDETKAKVTLPWQKHLFGRKDASKPYFTPWTPRPFLGAFAILPSHIEISFDTCHAVYLRDPVARPGHSEVISPFPEHVHERAYMYYIKKGMS
;
A
#
# COMPACT_ATOMS: atom_id res chain seq x y z
N MET A 1 -9.36 35.37 -23.09
CA MET A 1 -9.93 34.46 -22.07
C MET A 1 -10.28 33.09 -22.65
N PRO A 2 -9.97 31.97 -21.95
CA PRO A 2 -10.40 30.63 -22.34
C PRO A 2 -11.92 30.48 -22.23
N ARG A 3 -12.47 29.40 -22.80
CA ARG A 3 -13.89 29.05 -22.64
C ARG A 3 -14.19 28.79 -21.14
N LYS A 4 -15.32 29.28 -20.63
CA LYS A 4 -15.78 28.93 -19.27
C LYS A 4 -16.25 27.47 -19.25
N LEU A 5 -15.95 26.76 -18.17
CA LEU A 5 -16.37 25.39 -17.94
C LEU A 5 -17.56 25.39 -16.98
N ASP A 6 -18.63 24.70 -17.35
CA ASP A 6 -19.73 24.36 -16.45
C ASP A 6 -19.70 22.85 -16.17
N ASN A 7 -19.43 22.50 -14.91
CA ASN A 7 -19.30 21.11 -14.48
C ASN A 7 -20.66 20.39 -14.45
N VAL A 8 -21.76 21.12 -14.22
CA VAL A 8 -23.10 20.53 -14.12
C VAL A 8 -23.54 20.06 -15.50
N SER A 9 -23.51 20.94 -16.50
CA SER A 9 -23.84 20.55 -17.89
C SER A 9 -22.93 19.46 -18.43
N ARG A 10 -21.64 19.46 -18.06
CA ARG A 10 -20.70 18.39 -18.43
C ARG A 10 -21.08 17.04 -17.82
N MET A 11 -21.49 17.03 -16.55
CA MET A 11 -22.00 15.82 -15.89
C MET A 11 -23.26 15.34 -16.59
N VAL A 12 -24.27 16.19 -16.79
CA VAL A 12 -25.55 15.82 -17.43
C VAL A 12 -25.31 15.24 -18.84
N ARG A 13 -24.46 15.90 -19.65
CA ARG A 13 -24.15 15.46 -21.02
C ARG A 13 -23.23 14.24 -21.10
N GLY A 14 -22.67 13.78 -19.98
CA GLY A 14 -21.75 12.64 -19.97
C GLY A 14 -20.44 12.92 -20.72
N HIS A 15 -20.01 14.18 -20.80
CA HIS A 15 -18.78 14.54 -21.49
C HIS A 15 -17.57 14.17 -20.64
N ILE A 16 -16.63 13.48 -21.29
CA ILE A 16 -15.33 13.10 -20.72
C ILE A 16 -14.35 14.23 -21.04
N GLY A 17 -13.41 14.48 -20.14
CA GLY A 17 -12.26 15.29 -20.49
C GLY A 17 -11.07 15.14 -19.59
N MET A 18 -10.09 16.02 -19.77
CA MET A 18 -8.74 15.84 -19.18
C MET A 18 -8.68 16.32 -17.73
N SER A 19 -9.31 15.57 -16.82
CA SER A 19 -9.27 15.79 -15.38
C SER A 19 -9.42 14.51 -14.56
N MET A 20 -8.70 14.43 -13.45
CA MET A 20 -8.76 13.32 -12.49
C MET A 20 -9.89 13.54 -11.46
N ASN A 21 -11.07 13.95 -11.93
CA ASN A 21 -12.23 14.21 -11.09
C ASN A 21 -13.10 12.94 -10.97
N ARG A 22 -13.65 12.68 -9.78
CA ARG A 22 -14.61 11.58 -9.55
C ARG A 22 -15.80 11.61 -10.52
N PHE A 23 -16.31 12.81 -10.85
CA PHE A 23 -17.42 12.95 -11.81
C PHE A 23 -16.99 12.67 -13.24
N ASN A 24 -15.73 12.96 -13.58
CA ASN A 24 -15.17 12.63 -14.88
C ASN A 24 -14.96 11.12 -15.01
N LEU A 25 -14.51 10.46 -13.93
CA LEU A 25 -14.42 9.00 -13.88
C LEU A 25 -15.79 8.35 -14.05
N PHE A 26 -16.80 8.86 -13.34
CA PHE A 26 -18.17 8.38 -13.47
C PHE A 26 -18.68 8.51 -14.91
N ASN A 27 -18.43 9.65 -15.56
CA ASN A 27 -18.76 9.84 -16.98
C ASN A 27 -17.99 8.91 -17.91
N LEU A 28 -16.71 8.64 -17.63
CA LEU A 28 -15.90 7.69 -18.38
C LEU A 28 -16.47 6.27 -18.27
N GLN A 29 -16.81 5.84 -17.05
CA GLN A 29 -17.33 4.49 -16.79
C GLN A 29 -18.69 4.23 -17.42
N ARG A 30 -19.62 5.19 -17.34
CA ARG A 30 -20.98 5.03 -17.89
C ARG A 30 -21.10 5.38 -19.38
N LYS A 31 -20.00 5.75 -20.04
CA LYS A 31 -20.06 6.28 -21.39
C LYS A 31 -20.53 5.20 -22.35
N VAL A 32 -21.65 5.45 -23.02
CA VAL A 32 -22.11 4.59 -24.12
C VAL A 32 -21.35 4.97 -25.39
N PRO A 33 -20.85 3.99 -26.18
CA PRO A 33 -20.28 4.25 -27.50
C PRO A 33 -21.23 5.05 -28.40
N LEU A 34 -20.67 5.90 -29.27
CA LEU A 34 -21.49 6.70 -30.18
C LEU A 34 -22.17 5.79 -31.21
N ASN A 35 -23.50 5.73 -31.17
CA ASN A 35 -24.28 5.08 -32.22
C ASN A 35 -24.49 6.04 -33.41
N TYR A 36 -24.17 5.58 -34.62
CA TYR A 36 -24.33 6.32 -35.88
C TYR A 36 -25.50 5.84 -36.74
N ALA A 37 -26.21 4.78 -36.35
CA ALA A 37 -27.39 4.29 -37.06
C ALA A 37 -28.47 5.38 -37.17
N GLY A 38 -29.03 5.55 -38.36
CA GLY A 38 -30.06 6.55 -38.66
C GLY A 38 -29.58 8.01 -38.63
N LYS A 39 -28.28 8.28 -38.47
CA LYS A 39 -27.73 9.65 -38.43
C LYS A 39 -27.12 10.04 -39.76
N THR A 40 -27.38 11.26 -40.20
CA THR A 40 -26.72 11.85 -41.37
C THR A 40 -25.21 12.02 -41.11
N LEU A 41 -24.41 12.09 -42.18
CA LEU A 41 -22.96 12.27 -42.05
C LEU A 41 -22.61 13.53 -41.23
N TYR A 42 -23.36 14.63 -41.41
CA TYR A 42 -23.16 15.83 -40.61
C TYR A 42 -23.44 15.60 -39.11
N GLN A 43 -24.53 14.89 -38.79
CA GLN A 43 -24.86 14.54 -37.40
C GLN A 43 -23.79 13.65 -36.76
N GLN A 44 -23.25 12.68 -37.51
CA GLN A 44 -22.13 11.84 -37.08
C GLN A 44 -20.87 12.68 -36.79
N LYS A 45 -20.46 13.52 -37.76
CA LYS A 45 -19.33 14.47 -37.64
C LYS A 45 -19.51 15.39 -36.43
N TRP A 46 -20.70 15.95 -36.22
CA TRP A 46 -20.99 16.86 -35.11
C TRP A 46 -20.92 16.16 -33.76
N ALA A 47 -21.51 14.96 -33.64
CA ALA A 47 -21.44 14.16 -32.41
C ALA A 47 -19.99 13.81 -32.04
N ALA A 48 -19.22 13.33 -33.02
CA ALA A 48 -17.81 13.00 -32.83
C ALA A 48 -16.97 14.22 -32.42
N LYS A 49 -17.16 15.36 -33.09
CA LYS A 49 -16.51 16.63 -32.73
C LYS A 49 -16.87 17.08 -31.31
N SER A 50 -18.14 16.98 -30.92
CA SER A 50 -18.61 17.37 -29.59
C SER A 50 -17.89 16.57 -28.50
N GLU A 51 -17.83 15.25 -28.65
CA GLU A 51 -17.19 14.35 -27.67
C GLU A 51 -15.68 14.52 -27.63
N THR A 52 -15.02 14.45 -28.78
CA THR A 52 -13.57 14.51 -28.85
C THR A 52 -13.03 15.85 -28.36
N ARG A 53 -13.69 16.98 -28.66
CA ARG A 53 -13.28 18.31 -28.15
C ARG A 53 -13.57 18.55 -26.68
N ALA A 54 -14.51 17.82 -26.09
CA ALA A 54 -14.74 17.87 -24.65
C ALA A 54 -13.52 17.32 -23.88
N TYR A 55 -12.79 16.39 -24.49
CA TYR A 55 -11.52 15.89 -23.99
C TYR A 55 -10.35 16.73 -24.46
N HIS A 56 -10.17 16.81 -25.78
CA HIS A 56 -9.05 17.48 -26.43
C HIS A 56 -9.26 18.99 -26.49
N GLY A 57 -8.73 19.69 -25.48
CA GLY A 57 -8.65 21.16 -25.46
C GLY A 57 -9.97 21.87 -25.22
N GLU A 58 -10.78 21.40 -24.27
CA GLU A 58 -12.06 22.01 -23.89
C GLU A 58 -11.99 23.53 -23.62
N HIS A 59 -10.87 24.01 -23.05
CA HIS A 59 -10.63 25.43 -22.77
C HIS A 59 -10.39 26.28 -24.02
N LEU A 60 -10.06 25.66 -25.16
CA LEU A 60 -9.78 26.34 -26.42
C LEU A 60 -11.07 26.73 -27.13
N LYS A 61 -11.15 28.00 -27.56
CA LYS A 61 -12.23 28.48 -28.43
C LYS A 61 -12.16 27.77 -29.77
N GLU A 62 -13.32 27.43 -30.33
CA GLU A 62 -13.41 26.66 -31.57
C GLU A 62 -12.74 27.35 -32.76
N LYS A 63 -12.89 28.67 -32.89
CA LYS A 63 -12.22 29.47 -33.94
C LYS A 63 -10.69 29.34 -33.86
N ARG A 64 -10.13 29.29 -32.64
CA ARG A 64 -8.68 29.17 -32.43
C ARG A 64 -8.20 27.77 -32.78
N PHE A 65 -8.93 26.74 -32.36
CA PHE A 65 -8.61 25.36 -32.72
C PHE A 65 -8.62 25.17 -34.24
N LYS A 66 -9.73 25.52 -34.91
CA LYS A 66 -9.92 25.35 -36.36
C LYS A 66 -8.92 26.13 -37.23
N LYS A 67 -8.50 27.33 -36.83
CA LYS A 67 -7.70 28.22 -37.68
C LYS A 67 -6.20 28.19 -37.41
N VAL A 68 -5.79 27.80 -36.19
CA VAL A 68 -4.40 28.00 -35.73
C VAL A 68 -3.75 26.71 -35.26
N ILE A 69 -4.51 25.73 -34.77
CA ILE A 69 -3.96 24.58 -34.03
C ILE A 69 -4.16 23.26 -34.78
N PHE A 70 -5.30 23.11 -35.45
CA PHE A 70 -5.59 21.90 -36.22
C PHE A 70 -4.66 21.81 -37.44
N GLU A 71 -3.90 20.72 -37.52
CA GLU A 71 -3.04 20.39 -38.66
C GLU A 71 -3.68 19.23 -39.44
N PRO A 72 -3.92 19.40 -40.75
CA PRO A 72 -4.45 18.32 -41.59
C PRO A 72 -3.43 17.19 -41.81
N GLU A 73 -2.14 17.49 -41.81
CA GLU A 73 -1.08 16.51 -42.04
C GLU A 73 -0.81 15.69 -40.77
N LEU A 74 -1.28 14.45 -40.77
CA LEU A 74 -1.14 13.55 -39.62
C LEU A 74 0.19 12.79 -39.70
N LYS A 75 0.98 12.85 -38.61
CA LYS A 75 2.29 12.19 -38.54
C LYS A 75 2.18 10.70 -38.24
N THR A 76 2.89 9.88 -39.02
CA THR A 76 2.98 8.42 -38.84
C THR A 76 4.43 7.96 -38.90
N TYR A 77 4.71 6.76 -38.39
CA TYR A 77 6.00 6.11 -38.53
C TYR A 77 5.83 4.71 -39.11
N SER A 78 6.55 4.39 -40.18
CA SER A 78 6.57 3.07 -40.80
C SER A 78 7.69 2.21 -40.21
N GLN A 79 7.35 0.98 -39.81
CA GLN A 79 8.33 -0.03 -39.40
C GLN A 79 8.74 -0.85 -40.63
N LEU A 80 9.81 -0.44 -41.29
CA LEU A 80 10.30 -1.10 -42.51
C LEU A 80 10.65 -2.58 -42.26
N ASP A 81 11.19 -2.92 -41.09
CA ASP A 81 11.60 -4.28 -40.73
C ASP A 81 10.45 -5.29 -40.72
N ALA A 82 9.26 -4.87 -40.29
CA ALA A 82 8.09 -5.75 -40.22
C ALA A 82 7.54 -6.03 -41.63
N SER A 83 7.60 -5.02 -42.51
CA SER A 83 7.25 -5.17 -43.93
C SER A 83 8.24 -6.05 -44.68
N LEU A 84 9.54 -5.98 -44.34
CA LEU A 84 10.59 -6.80 -44.96
C LEU A 84 10.49 -8.28 -44.55
N LYS A 85 9.97 -8.56 -43.36
CA LYS A 85 9.81 -9.92 -42.83
C LYS A 85 8.50 -10.60 -43.25
N SER A 86 7.70 -9.98 -44.13
CA SER A 86 6.38 -10.46 -44.57
C SER A 86 5.45 -10.87 -43.42
N GLN A 87 5.61 -10.25 -42.24
CA GLN A 87 4.75 -10.51 -41.09
C GLN A 87 3.48 -9.67 -41.22
N GLU A 88 2.33 -10.23 -40.82
CA GLU A 88 1.10 -9.45 -40.75
C GLU A 88 1.23 -8.35 -39.70
N VAL A 89 1.20 -7.10 -40.16
CA VAL A 89 1.31 -5.91 -39.32
C VAL A 89 -0.07 -5.33 -39.07
N ALA A 90 -0.41 -5.07 -37.81
CA ALA A 90 -1.66 -4.41 -37.45
C ALA A 90 -1.76 -3.03 -38.13
N PRO A 91 -2.97 -2.61 -38.56
CA PRO A 91 -3.15 -1.31 -39.20
C PRO A 91 -2.70 -0.18 -38.27
N THR A 92 -2.13 0.88 -38.87
CA THR A 92 -1.72 2.07 -38.12
C THR A 92 -2.94 2.99 -37.95
N PRO A 93 -3.36 3.33 -36.72
CA PRO A 93 -4.55 4.14 -36.50
C PRO A 93 -4.24 5.64 -36.68
N ILE A 94 -4.14 6.07 -37.93
CA ILE A 94 -3.66 7.41 -38.31
C ILE A 94 -4.57 8.50 -37.73
N THR A 95 -5.88 8.29 -37.76
CA THR A 95 -6.85 9.34 -37.39
C THR A 95 -6.84 9.69 -35.90
N LEU A 96 -6.28 8.82 -35.04
CA LEU A 96 -6.05 9.15 -33.62
C LEU A 96 -5.09 10.34 -33.44
N GLN A 97 -4.27 10.67 -34.45
CA GLN A 97 -3.36 11.82 -34.45
C GLN A 97 -4.04 13.18 -34.66
N THR A 98 -5.34 13.20 -34.91
CA THR A 98 -6.19 14.41 -35.05
C THR A 98 -5.94 15.52 -34.03
N TYR A 99 -5.52 15.17 -32.81
CA TYR A 99 -5.27 16.10 -31.72
C TYR A 99 -3.80 16.12 -31.25
N ALA A 100 -2.87 15.51 -32.00
CA ALA A 100 -1.47 15.37 -31.61
C ALA A 100 -0.79 16.73 -31.38
N THR A 101 -1.17 17.74 -32.16
CA THR A 101 -0.65 19.12 -32.04
C THR A 101 -0.92 19.75 -30.67
N LEU A 102 -1.93 19.27 -29.94
CA LEU A 102 -2.23 19.75 -28.60
C LEU A 102 -1.22 19.25 -27.57
N GLU A 103 -0.69 18.03 -27.73
CA GLU A 103 0.25 17.42 -26.78
C GLU A 103 1.58 18.18 -26.72
N LYS A 104 1.96 18.87 -27.81
CA LYS A 104 3.13 19.76 -27.88
C LYS A 104 3.04 20.96 -26.94
N ARG A 105 1.84 21.33 -26.51
CA ARG A 105 1.63 22.51 -25.67
C ARG A 105 2.00 22.19 -24.22
N LEU A 106 2.73 23.08 -23.57
CA LEU A 106 3.20 22.91 -22.19
C LEU A 106 2.09 22.51 -21.20
N GLU A 107 0.88 23.06 -21.35
CA GLU A 107 -0.27 22.72 -20.51
C GLU A 107 -0.77 21.26 -20.64
N PHE A 108 -0.61 20.66 -21.82
CA PHE A 108 -0.97 19.27 -22.08
C PHE A 108 0.16 18.36 -21.60
N ALA A 109 1.40 18.65 -21.97
CA ALA A 109 2.56 17.89 -21.52
C ALA A 109 2.66 17.79 -19.98
N LEU A 110 2.36 18.87 -19.26
CA LEU A 110 2.34 18.89 -17.80
C LEU A 110 1.22 18.00 -17.22
N PHE A 111 0.04 17.99 -17.85
CA PHE A 111 -1.04 17.08 -17.48
C PHE A 111 -0.70 15.60 -17.80
N ARG A 112 -0.11 15.32 -18.96
CA ARG A 112 0.35 13.97 -19.35
C ARG A 112 1.43 13.44 -18.42
N SER A 113 2.29 14.33 -17.92
CA SER A 113 3.34 14.00 -16.95
C SER A 113 2.80 13.78 -15.53
N MET A 114 1.48 13.84 -15.33
CA MET A 114 0.83 13.77 -14.03
C MET A 114 1.28 14.83 -13.03
N PHE A 115 1.90 15.94 -13.46
CA PHE A 115 2.26 17.05 -12.57
C PHE A 115 1.06 17.94 -12.20
N ALA A 116 -0.07 17.77 -12.89
CA ALA A 116 -1.34 18.42 -12.57
C ALA A 116 -2.52 17.45 -12.70
N SER A 117 -3.57 17.66 -11.91
CA SER A 117 -4.78 16.82 -11.93
C SER A 117 -5.71 17.10 -13.11
N SER A 118 -5.50 18.21 -13.83
CA SER A 118 -6.25 18.57 -15.03
C SER A 118 -5.48 19.57 -15.89
N VAL A 119 -5.81 19.65 -17.17
CA VAL A 119 -5.23 20.67 -18.07
C VAL A 119 -5.52 22.09 -17.58
N ARG A 120 -6.69 22.33 -16.97
CA ARG A 120 -7.02 23.64 -16.38
C ARG A 120 -6.13 23.95 -15.17
N GLN A 121 -5.80 22.97 -14.34
CA GLN A 121 -4.86 23.17 -13.24
C GLN A 121 -3.43 23.39 -13.75
N ALA A 122 -2.98 22.63 -14.75
CA ALA A 122 -1.69 22.83 -15.40
C ALA A 122 -1.55 24.28 -15.90
N ARG A 123 -2.59 24.81 -16.54
CA ARG A 123 -2.65 26.22 -16.95
C ARG A 123 -2.46 27.20 -15.80
N GLN A 124 -3.11 26.94 -14.65
CA GLN A 124 -2.96 27.79 -13.46
C GLN A 124 -1.53 27.73 -12.91
N PHE A 125 -0.90 26.56 -12.90
CA PHE A 125 0.49 26.40 -12.46
C PHE A 125 1.46 27.19 -13.34
N ILE A 126 1.29 27.10 -14.66
CA ILE A 126 2.09 27.85 -15.63
C ILE A 126 1.88 29.35 -15.44
N MET A 127 0.62 29.82 -15.41
CA MET A 127 0.31 31.25 -15.21
C MET A 127 0.83 31.79 -13.87
N GLY A 128 0.84 30.95 -12.84
CA GLY A 128 1.39 31.25 -11.52
C GLY A 128 2.92 31.29 -11.46
N GLY A 129 3.62 30.89 -12.52
CA GLY A 129 5.09 30.89 -12.57
C GLY A 129 5.75 29.72 -11.84
N TYR A 130 5.02 28.63 -11.58
CA TYR A 130 5.55 27.43 -10.90
C TYR A 130 6.19 26.42 -11.84
N VAL A 131 6.31 26.75 -13.14
CA VAL A 131 6.76 25.84 -14.19
C VAL A 131 7.94 26.45 -14.91
N LYS A 132 8.99 25.64 -15.07
CA LYS A 132 10.20 26.00 -15.81
C LYS A 132 10.35 25.11 -17.04
N VAL A 133 10.90 25.67 -18.12
CA VAL A 133 11.35 24.93 -19.30
C VAL A 133 12.80 25.32 -19.54
N ASN A 134 13.71 24.34 -19.59
CA ASN A 134 15.16 24.53 -19.69
C ASN A 134 15.70 25.54 -18.66
N GLY A 135 15.18 25.47 -17.42
CA GLY A 135 15.54 26.37 -16.32
C GLY A 135 14.81 27.72 -16.30
N VAL A 136 14.15 28.13 -17.39
CA VAL A 136 13.47 29.42 -17.52
C VAL A 136 12.00 29.31 -17.11
N VAL A 137 11.52 30.22 -16.26
CA VAL A 137 10.11 30.26 -15.83
C VAL A 137 9.21 30.67 -16.99
N ILE A 138 8.26 29.82 -17.35
CA ILE A 138 7.29 30.09 -18.43
C ILE A 138 5.93 30.41 -17.83
N LYS A 139 5.36 31.57 -18.20
CA LYS A 139 4.00 32.01 -17.80
C LYS A 139 2.95 31.87 -18.91
N HIS A 140 3.31 31.27 -20.03
CA HIS A 140 2.44 31.09 -21.19
C HIS A 140 2.03 29.62 -21.37
N PRO A 141 0.77 29.23 -21.06
CA PRO A 141 0.33 27.84 -21.18
C PRO A 141 0.34 27.28 -22.60
N SER A 142 0.34 28.17 -23.60
CA SER A 142 0.38 27.83 -25.02
C SER A 142 1.78 27.64 -25.56
N PHE A 143 2.81 27.68 -24.71
CA PHE A 143 4.20 27.48 -25.10
C PHE A 143 4.35 26.12 -25.79
N PRO A 144 4.82 26.07 -27.04
CA PRO A 144 5.05 24.82 -27.76
C PRO A 144 6.42 24.26 -27.37
N LEU A 145 6.45 23.04 -26.84
CA LEU A 145 7.67 22.31 -26.53
C LEU A 145 8.35 21.82 -27.81
N ARG A 146 9.67 21.65 -27.75
CA ARG A 146 10.49 21.03 -28.77
C ARG A 146 11.06 19.72 -28.23
N SER A 147 11.38 18.81 -29.13
CA SER A 147 12.09 17.58 -28.78
C SER A 147 13.39 17.91 -28.04
N GLY A 148 13.58 17.31 -26.86
CA GLY A 148 14.70 17.56 -25.97
C GLY A 148 14.43 18.61 -24.88
N ASP A 149 13.33 19.38 -24.94
CA ASP A 149 13.01 20.34 -23.88
C ASP A 149 12.75 19.64 -22.55
N VAL A 150 13.40 20.13 -21.49
CA VAL A 150 13.19 19.66 -20.12
C VAL A 150 12.26 20.64 -19.42
N PHE A 151 11.12 20.17 -18.93
CA PHE A 151 10.20 20.98 -18.15
C PHE A 151 10.04 20.44 -16.74
N SER A 152 9.91 21.33 -15.77
CA SER A 152 9.76 20.97 -14.36
C SER A 152 8.73 21.84 -13.66
N VAL A 153 8.17 21.28 -12.59
CA VAL A 153 7.13 21.93 -11.77
C VAL A 153 7.59 21.93 -10.32
N ASP A 154 7.26 23.00 -9.61
CA ASP A 154 7.44 23.06 -8.15
C ASP A 154 6.83 21.81 -7.46
N PRO A 155 7.63 21.00 -6.73
CA PRO A 155 7.17 19.76 -6.11
C PRO A 155 5.97 19.96 -5.19
N GLU A 156 5.87 21.09 -4.46
CA GLU A 156 4.71 21.34 -3.58
C GLU A 156 3.40 21.43 -4.36
N ARG A 157 3.46 21.95 -5.60
CA ARG A 157 2.30 22.05 -6.50
C ARG A 157 1.91 20.70 -7.06
N VAL A 158 2.88 19.84 -7.37
CA VAL A 158 2.63 18.46 -7.80
C VAL A 158 2.01 17.64 -6.67
N LEU A 159 2.56 17.72 -5.46
CA LEU A 159 2.02 17.08 -4.26
C LEU A 159 0.60 17.57 -3.97
N TYR A 160 0.31 18.85 -4.18
CA TYR A 160 -1.04 19.41 -4.09
C TYR A 160 -1.99 18.88 -5.17
N ALA A 161 -1.53 18.74 -6.41
CA ALA A 161 -2.36 18.27 -7.51
C ALA A 161 -2.72 16.78 -7.39
N LEU A 162 -1.71 15.96 -7.11
CA LEU A 162 -1.81 14.50 -7.00
C LEU A 162 -2.20 14.02 -5.61
N GLY A 163 -2.17 14.90 -4.60
CA GLY A 163 -2.55 14.58 -3.24
C GLY A 163 -4.06 14.58 -3.00
N ARG A 164 -4.47 13.94 -1.92
CA ARG A 164 -5.81 14.09 -1.36
C ARG A 164 -6.02 15.55 -0.91
N ALA A 165 -7.26 16.02 -1.04
CA ALA A 165 -7.63 17.37 -0.61
C ALA A 165 -7.47 17.51 0.92
N LYS A 166 -6.80 18.59 1.34
CA LYS A 166 -6.64 18.96 2.76
C LYS A 166 -8.01 19.32 3.36
N PRO A 167 -8.45 18.68 4.46
CA PRO A 167 -9.69 19.04 5.12
C PRO A 167 -9.55 20.40 5.83
N SER A 168 -10.68 21.12 5.94
CA SER A 168 -10.78 22.24 6.87
C SER A 168 -10.61 21.75 8.31
N LEU A 169 -10.20 22.65 9.21
CA LEU A 169 -9.95 22.31 10.61
C LEU A 169 -11.18 21.66 11.27
N GLY A 170 -12.35 22.32 11.17
CA GLY A 170 -13.59 21.76 11.71
C GLY A 170 -13.95 20.39 11.13
N LYS A 171 -13.72 20.17 9.84
CA LYS A 171 -13.97 18.87 9.19
C LYS A 171 -12.99 17.79 9.66
N ALA A 172 -11.73 18.14 9.88
CA ALA A 172 -10.75 17.21 10.44
C ALA A 172 -11.16 16.77 11.86
N ILE A 173 -11.54 17.73 12.72
CA ILE A 173 -12.02 17.45 14.08
C ILE A 173 -13.28 16.56 14.05
N ASP A 174 -14.26 16.86 13.18
CA ASP A 174 -15.48 16.04 13.06
C ASP A 174 -15.18 14.60 12.64
N ILE A 175 -14.19 14.42 11.75
CA ILE A 175 -13.71 13.10 11.32
C ILE A 175 -13.02 12.38 12.48
N ASP A 176 -12.13 13.06 13.21
CA ASP A 176 -11.39 12.48 14.34
C ASP A 176 -12.35 12.09 15.47
N ASN A 177 -13.32 12.93 15.82
CA ASN A 177 -14.37 12.59 16.78
C ASN A 177 -15.22 11.41 16.33
N LYS A 178 -15.44 11.24 15.02
CA LYS A 178 -16.09 10.04 14.48
C LYS A 178 -15.18 8.81 14.62
N GLN A 179 -13.88 8.92 14.35
CA GLN A 179 -12.91 7.84 14.52
C GLN A 179 -12.78 7.42 15.99
N ILE A 180 -12.69 8.38 16.92
CA ILE A 180 -12.63 8.15 18.37
C ILE A 180 -13.88 7.41 18.84
N ARG A 181 -15.08 7.81 18.37
CA ARG A 181 -16.32 7.09 18.69
C ARG A 181 -16.28 5.63 18.23
N TYR A 182 -15.82 5.36 17.01
CA TYR A 182 -15.67 3.98 16.53
C TYR A 182 -14.61 3.20 17.30
N TRP A 183 -13.49 3.84 17.65
CA TRP A 183 -12.44 3.23 18.46
C TRP A 183 -12.97 2.85 19.85
N ASN A 184 -13.62 3.78 20.55
CA ASN A 184 -14.21 3.51 21.86
C ASN A 184 -15.27 2.41 21.82
N HIS A 185 -16.07 2.39 20.75
CA HIS A 185 -17.01 1.30 20.52
C HIS A 185 -16.29 -0.05 20.33
N TYR A 186 -15.22 -0.07 19.54
CA TYR A 186 -14.37 -1.25 19.36
C TYR A 186 -13.73 -1.71 20.68
N VAL A 187 -13.17 -0.81 21.49
CA VAL A 187 -12.61 -1.12 22.82
C VAL A 187 -13.68 -1.70 23.74
N LYS A 188 -14.89 -1.12 23.75
CA LYS A 188 -16.02 -1.63 24.54
C LYS A 188 -16.41 -3.06 24.11
N LEU A 189 -16.46 -3.32 22.80
CA LEU A 189 -16.74 -4.66 22.28
C LEU A 189 -15.64 -5.65 22.61
N ALA A 190 -14.37 -5.26 22.47
CA ALA A 190 -13.22 -6.09 22.77
C ALA A 190 -13.16 -6.45 24.25
N ARG A 191 -13.46 -5.51 25.16
CA ARG A 191 -13.55 -5.80 26.61
C ARG A 191 -14.72 -6.69 26.97
N LYS A 192 -15.86 -6.56 26.28
CA LYS A 192 -17.05 -7.40 26.52
C LYS A 192 -16.82 -8.84 26.05
N ASN A 193 -16.31 -9.01 24.83
CA ASN A 193 -16.11 -10.32 24.19
C ASN A 193 -14.80 -10.31 23.37
N PRO A 194 -13.63 -10.54 23.99
CA PRO A 194 -12.36 -10.37 23.30
C PRO A 194 -12.13 -11.40 22.19
N GLN A 195 -12.57 -12.65 22.40
CA GLN A 195 -12.42 -13.75 21.44
C GLN A 195 -13.15 -13.46 20.14
N LYS A 196 -14.43 -13.07 20.22
CA LYS A 196 -15.25 -12.73 19.05
C LYS A 196 -14.64 -11.60 18.20
N VAL A 197 -14.08 -10.59 18.87
CA VAL A 197 -13.43 -9.47 18.17
C VAL A 197 -12.13 -9.90 17.52
N TRP A 198 -11.36 -10.77 18.17
CA TRP A 198 -10.13 -11.34 17.63
C TRP A 198 -10.42 -12.21 16.39
N GLU A 199 -11.41 -13.10 16.45
CA GLU A 199 -11.87 -13.91 15.31
C GLU A 199 -12.35 -13.01 14.14
N MET A 200 -13.10 -11.95 14.45
CA MET A 200 -13.52 -10.96 13.44
C MET A 200 -12.33 -10.31 12.73
N GLN A 201 -11.19 -10.09 13.41
CA GLN A 201 -9.99 -9.55 12.78
C GLN A 201 -9.30 -10.55 11.86
N GLN A 202 -9.25 -11.82 12.24
CA GLN A 202 -8.69 -12.88 11.40
C GLN A 202 -9.52 -13.10 10.14
N ASN A 203 -10.84 -13.05 10.28
CA ASN A 203 -11.78 -13.28 9.18
C ASN A 203 -12.00 -12.05 8.27
N LYS A 204 -11.19 -10.98 8.42
CA LYS A 204 -11.30 -9.83 7.51
C LYS A 204 -10.88 -10.25 6.11
N PRO A 205 -11.70 -9.97 5.08
CA PRO A 205 -11.29 -10.23 3.70
C PRO A 205 -10.01 -9.46 3.40
N ALA A 206 -9.15 -10.04 2.57
CA ALA A 206 -7.96 -9.38 2.08
C ALA A 206 -8.33 -8.01 1.50
N SER A 207 -7.55 -6.99 1.83
CA SER A 207 -7.83 -5.66 1.32
C SER A 207 -7.62 -5.63 -0.20
N LEU A 208 -8.43 -4.88 -0.93
CA LEU A 208 -8.19 -4.64 -2.36
C LEU A 208 -6.95 -3.75 -2.60
N ASN A 209 -6.41 -3.15 -1.53
CA ASN A 209 -5.19 -2.35 -1.59
C ASN A 209 -3.98 -3.28 -1.58
N SER A 210 -3.38 -3.49 -2.75
CA SER A 210 -2.17 -4.33 -2.91
C SER A 210 -1.03 -3.93 -1.96
N VAL A 211 -0.81 -2.62 -1.77
CA VAL A 211 0.20 -2.08 -0.83
C VAL A 211 -0.08 -2.52 0.60
N ALA A 212 -1.34 -2.42 1.06
CA ALA A 212 -1.70 -2.84 2.41
C ALA A 212 -1.55 -4.35 2.59
N ASN A 213 -1.75 -5.15 1.53
CA ASN A 213 -1.48 -6.59 1.57
C ASN A 213 0.03 -6.88 1.66
N ILE A 214 0.88 -6.11 0.97
CA ILE A 214 2.34 -6.22 1.08
C ILE A 214 2.79 -5.84 2.50
N GLU A 215 2.32 -4.72 3.05
CA GLU A 215 2.61 -4.32 4.43
C GLU A 215 2.12 -5.36 5.44
N ALA A 216 0.95 -5.96 5.23
CA ALA A 216 0.43 -7.03 6.07
C ALA A 216 1.33 -8.28 6.02
N LYS A 217 1.84 -8.66 4.84
CA LYS A 217 2.81 -9.74 4.69
C LYS A 217 4.11 -9.45 5.41
N ILE A 218 4.63 -8.22 5.32
CA ILE A 218 5.84 -7.80 6.05
C ILE A 218 5.60 -7.91 7.56
N ARG A 219 4.48 -7.38 8.08
CA ARG A 219 4.13 -7.50 9.50
C ARG A 219 3.95 -8.94 9.96
N LEU A 220 3.41 -9.80 9.09
CA LEU A 220 3.25 -11.22 9.39
C LEU A 220 4.62 -11.90 9.50
N LYS A 221 5.57 -11.55 8.63
CA LYS A 221 6.97 -11.99 8.71
C LYS A 221 7.64 -11.48 9.99
N GLU A 222 7.51 -10.20 10.33
CA GLU A 222 8.04 -9.64 11.59
C GLU A 222 7.46 -10.35 12.82
N LYS A 223 6.17 -10.70 12.78
CA LYS A 223 5.52 -11.49 13.84
C LYS A 223 6.11 -12.90 13.92
N GLN A 224 6.36 -13.56 12.80
CA GLN A 224 7.04 -14.87 12.77
C GLN A 224 8.44 -14.76 13.38
N ASP A 225 9.24 -13.77 12.98
CA ASP A 225 10.59 -13.53 13.51
C ASP A 225 10.55 -13.27 15.04
N SER A 226 9.54 -12.54 15.51
CA SER A 226 9.32 -12.32 16.95
C SER A 226 8.86 -13.60 17.68
N GLY A 227 8.06 -14.44 17.02
CA GLY A 227 7.62 -15.74 17.51
C GLY A 227 8.79 -16.71 17.66
N GLU A 228 9.68 -16.79 16.65
CA GLU A 228 10.92 -17.56 16.73
C GLU A 228 11.83 -17.09 17.87
N SER A 229 11.90 -15.77 18.09
CA SER A 229 12.65 -15.20 19.20
C SER A 229 12.06 -15.59 20.56
N LEU A 230 10.73 -15.62 20.68
CA LEU A 230 10.03 -16.11 21.87
C LEU A 230 10.22 -17.61 22.08
N MET A 231 10.15 -18.41 21.01
CA MET A 231 10.43 -19.86 21.03
C MET A 231 11.84 -20.12 21.55
N LYS A 232 12.85 -19.44 20.99
CA LYS A 232 14.26 -19.54 21.44
C LYS A 232 14.41 -19.14 22.91
N ARG A 233 13.70 -18.09 23.36
CA ARG A 233 13.70 -17.69 24.78
C ARG A 233 13.07 -18.74 25.69
N GLN A 234 12.03 -19.44 25.23
CA GLN A 234 11.43 -20.56 25.98
C GLN A 234 12.35 -21.77 26.02
N GLN A 235 12.95 -22.14 24.88
CA GLN A 235 13.95 -23.22 24.82
C GLN A 235 15.14 -22.93 25.76
N GLN A 236 15.64 -21.68 25.82
CA GLN A 236 16.72 -21.30 26.74
C GLN A 236 16.35 -21.41 28.23
N LYS A 237 15.07 -21.24 28.58
CA LYS A 237 14.59 -21.47 29.96
C LYS A 237 14.59 -22.96 30.31
N VAL A 238 14.39 -23.83 29.33
CA VAL A 238 14.45 -25.28 29.48
C VAL A 238 15.89 -25.74 29.27
N ASN A 239 16.63 -25.85 30.38
CA ASN A 239 18.00 -26.33 30.38
C ASN A 239 18.12 -27.57 31.28
N LYS A 240 19.26 -28.27 31.20
CA LYS A 240 19.51 -29.47 32.03
C LYS A 240 19.32 -29.23 33.53
N LYS A 241 19.63 -28.02 34.01
CA LYS A 241 19.49 -27.64 35.42
C LYS A 241 18.01 -27.52 35.81
N SER A 242 17.21 -26.86 34.97
CA SER A 242 15.77 -26.71 35.18
C SER A 242 15.07 -28.08 35.11
N ILE A 243 15.46 -28.93 34.16
CA ILE A 243 14.91 -30.28 34.03
C ILE A 243 15.27 -31.13 35.25
N LEU A 244 16.53 -31.12 35.70
CA LEU A 244 16.94 -31.87 36.89
C LEU A 244 16.23 -31.38 38.16
N GLY A 245 16.11 -30.06 38.34
CA GLY A 245 15.37 -29.47 39.45
C GLY A 245 13.87 -29.83 39.42
N ASP A 246 13.27 -29.84 38.24
CA ASP A 246 11.88 -30.27 38.06
C ASP A 246 11.67 -31.76 38.37
N ILE A 247 12.59 -32.63 37.93
CA ILE A 247 12.55 -34.08 38.19
C ILE A 247 12.66 -34.35 39.69
N VAL A 248 13.61 -33.71 40.39
CA VAL A 248 13.77 -33.88 41.85
C VAL A 248 12.53 -33.39 42.60
N LYS A 249 11.97 -32.23 42.19
CA LYS A 249 10.75 -31.69 42.79
C LYS A 249 9.55 -32.62 42.63
N LEU A 250 9.35 -33.16 41.42
CA LEU A 250 8.23 -34.07 41.12
C LEU A 250 8.43 -35.43 41.79
N GLY A 251 9.64 -35.97 41.80
CA GLY A 251 9.96 -37.23 42.46
C GLY A 251 9.81 -37.15 43.98
N ASN A 252 10.27 -36.07 44.61
CA ASN A 252 10.07 -35.83 46.05
C ASN A 252 8.58 -35.69 46.41
N ALA A 253 7.77 -35.11 45.53
CA ALA A 253 6.33 -34.96 45.73
C ALA A 253 5.56 -36.29 45.60
N ALA A 254 6.04 -37.23 44.78
CA ALA A 254 5.43 -38.54 44.58
C ALA A 254 5.72 -39.54 45.71
N GLY A 255 6.77 -39.31 46.50
CA GLY A 255 7.08 -40.11 47.69
C GLY A 255 7.26 -41.61 47.39
N ALA A 256 6.49 -42.47 48.07
CA ALA A 256 6.61 -43.93 47.99
C ALA A 256 5.96 -44.57 46.74
N HIS A 257 5.10 -43.85 46.01
CA HIS A 257 4.44 -44.33 44.79
C HIS A 257 5.11 -43.73 43.54
N LEU A 258 6.41 -44.00 43.37
CA LEU A 258 7.16 -43.50 42.22
C LEU A 258 6.90 -44.39 41.00
N THR A 259 6.09 -43.90 40.07
CA THR A 259 5.85 -44.56 38.78
C THR A 259 6.15 -43.58 37.64
N ALA A 260 6.23 -44.07 36.40
CA ALA A 260 6.46 -43.20 35.24
C ALA A 260 5.38 -42.11 35.10
N ASP A 261 4.18 -42.34 35.65
CA ASP A 261 3.07 -41.39 35.65
C ASP A 261 3.28 -40.20 36.60
N SER A 262 4.18 -40.31 37.58
CA SER A 262 4.57 -39.18 38.45
C SER A 262 5.20 -38.01 37.68
N PHE A 263 5.63 -38.24 36.42
CA PHE A 263 6.26 -37.24 35.55
C PHE A 263 5.35 -36.80 34.38
N GLU A 264 4.04 -36.69 34.61
CA GLU A 264 3.03 -36.27 33.63
C GLU A 264 3.41 -35.04 32.79
N LYS A 265 4.14 -34.09 33.38
CA LYS A 265 4.62 -32.86 32.72
C LYS A 265 5.34 -33.12 31.39
N TYR A 266 6.13 -34.20 31.30
CA TYR A 266 6.99 -34.51 30.14
C TYR A 266 6.25 -35.26 29.01
N GLY A 267 4.94 -35.52 29.17
CA GLY A 267 4.04 -35.99 28.11
C GLY A 267 4.32 -37.40 27.60
N ASP A 268 5.37 -37.57 26.80
CA ASP A 268 5.73 -38.81 26.13
C ASP A 268 6.06 -39.93 27.11
N LYS A 269 5.53 -41.13 26.87
CA LYS A 269 5.81 -42.32 27.69
C LYS A 269 7.32 -42.61 27.83
N LEU A 270 8.08 -42.34 26.77
CA LEU A 270 9.54 -42.50 26.75
C LEU A 270 10.28 -41.40 27.52
N ALA A 271 9.77 -40.17 27.55
CA ALA A 271 10.35 -39.10 28.36
C ALA A 271 10.08 -39.35 29.85
N LYS A 272 8.87 -39.80 30.18
CA LYS A 272 8.47 -40.21 31.54
C LYS A 272 9.35 -41.32 32.12
N SER A 273 9.63 -42.37 31.34
CA SER A 273 10.50 -43.46 31.78
C SER A 273 11.94 -43.00 32.01
N LYS A 274 12.46 -42.08 31.19
CA LYS A 274 13.79 -41.50 31.37
C LYS A 274 13.87 -40.59 32.60
N CYS A 275 12.82 -39.82 32.91
CA CYS A 275 12.76 -39.03 34.15
C CYS A 275 12.82 -39.92 35.40
N LEU A 276 12.13 -41.07 35.37
CA LEU A 276 12.18 -42.07 36.43
C LEU A 276 13.58 -42.68 36.56
N GLN A 277 14.25 -43.06 35.47
CA GLN A 277 15.64 -43.55 35.49
C GLN A 277 16.62 -42.50 36.05
N VAL A 278 16.44 -41.22 35.72
CA VAL A 278 17.24 -40.12 36.28
C VAL A 278 17.01 -40.01 37.79
N TYR A 279 15.78 -40.09 38.27
CA TYR A 279 15.48 -40.02 39.70
C TYR A 279 16.00 -41.23 40.49
N GLU A 280 15.84 -42.45 39.95
CA GLU A 280 16.36 -43.69 40.55
C GLU A 280 17.89 -43.68 40.64
N SER A 281 18.58 -43.18 39.61
CA SER A 281 20.04 -43.04 39.65
C SER A 281 20.52 -42.04 40.71
N LEU A 282 19.73 -41.01 41.04
CA LEU A 282 20.02 -40.07 42.13
C LEU A 282 19.76 -40.65 43.51
N LEU A 283 18.75 -41.53 43.64
CA LEU A 283 18.47 -42.30 44.87
C LEU A 283 19.59 -43.30 45.17
N LEU A 284 20.09 -44.00 44.14
CA LEU A 284 21.22 -44.94 44.25
C LEU A 284 22.50 -44.24 44.74
N GLN A 285 22.73 -42.98 44.34
CA GLN A 285 23.87 -42.19 44.80
C GLN A 285 23.69 -41.57 46.20
N LYS A 286 22.50 -41.61 46.81
CA LYS A 286 22.16 -40.83 48.02
C LYS A 286 22.60 -39.37 47.90
N SER A 287 22.38 -38.77 46.72
CA SER A 287 22.89 -37.43 46.43
C SER A 287 22.26 -36.37 47.34
N GLY A 288 23.06 -35.40 47.81
CA GLY A 288 22.58 -34.26 48.62
C GLY A 288 21.54 -33.38 47.91
N LEU A 289 21.39 -33.56 46.60
CA LEU A 289 20.39 -32.88 45.76
C LEU A 289 18.95 -33.30 46.04
N LEU A 290 18.72 -34.46 46.67
CA LEU A 290 17.38 -34.89 47.09
C LEU A 290 16.82 -33.99 48.21
N GLY A 291 17.70 -33.35 49.00
CA GLY A 291 17.34 -32.42 50.08
C GLY A 291 17.37 -30.95 49.68
N ASP A 292 18.39 -30.49 48.94
CA ASP A 292 18.48 -29.11 48.45
C ASP A 292 18.64 -29.07 46.91
N TYR A 293 17.59 -28.60 46.24
CA TYR A 293 17.54 -28.40 44.78
C TYR A 293 17.61 -26.91 44.40
N SER A 294 18.19 -26.07 45.26
CA SER A 294 18.43 -24.66 44.96
C SER A 294 19.30 -24.47 43.70
N PRO A 295 19.17 -23.34 42.97
CA PRO A 295 19.96 -23.09 41.77
C PRO A 295 21.47 -23.16 42.02
N LYS A 296 21.93 -22.81 43.24
CA LYS A 296 23.34 -22.92 43.66
C LYS A 296 23.78 -24.39 43.81
N ALA A 297 22.94 -25.25 44.39
CA ALA A 297 23.24 -26.68 44.52
C ALA A 297 23.32 -27.39 43.16
N LEU A 298 22.44 -27.02 42.22
CA LEU A 298 22.47 -27.50 40.84
C LEU A 298 23.74 -27.04 40.10
N ASP A 299 24.19 -25.81 40.33
CA ASP A 299 25.44 -25.29 39.74
C ASP A 299 26.67 -26.08 40.21
N VAL A 300 26.74 -26.41 41.50
CA VAL A 300 27.81 -27.24 42.07
C VAL A 300 27.77 -28.66 41.48
N TYR A 301 26.59 -29.23 41.28
CA TYR A 301 26.46 -30.56 40.68
C TYR A 301 26.93 -30.64 39.22
N PHE A 302 26.77 -29.59 38.42
CA PHE A 302 27.30 -29.56 37.05
C PHE A 302 28.71 -28.98 36.93
N SER A 303 29.32 -28.54 38.03
CA SER A 303 30.70 -28.05 38.05
C SER A 303 31.71 -29.15 37.69
N LYS A 304 32.78 -28.76 36.98
CA LYS A 304 33.89 -29.66 36.62
C LYS A 304 34.95 -29.77 37.73
N GLU A 305 34.89 -28.89 38.72
CA GLU A 305 35.89 -28.70 39.77
C GLU A 305 35.62 -29.59 41.00
N THR A 306 34.53 -30.37 41.00
CA THR A 306 34.23 -31.31 42.07
C THR A 306 35.00 -32.62 41.88
N GLU A 307 35.79 -33.01 42.88
CA GLU A 307 36.46 -34.30 42.93
C GLU A 307 35.43 -35.42 43.03
N ARG A 308 35.48 -36.39 42.10
CA ARG A 308 34.51 -37.48 41.98
C ARG A 308 35.21 -38.81 41.76
N THR A 309 34.66 -39.85 42.36
CA THR A 309 35.11 -41.23 42.15
C THR A 309 34.86 -41.67 40.69
N PRO A 310 35.60 -42.65 40.14
CA PRO A 310 35.41 -43.11 38.76
C PRO A 310 33.98 -43.63 38.49
N GLU A 311 33.33 -44.21 39.50
CA GLU A 311 31.94 -44.68 39.44
C GLU A 311 30.94 -43.51 39.37
N GLU A 312 31.13 -42.47 40.20
CA GLU A 312 30.34 -41.23 40.14
C GLU A 312 30.50 -40.49 38.81
N LYS A 313 31.71 -40.50 38.23
CA LYS A 313 31.96 -39.93 36.90
C LYS A 313 31.21 -40.69 35.80
N SER A 314 31.09 -42.01 35.91
CA SER A 314 30.34 -42.85 34.95
C SER A 314 28.83 -42.60 35.03
N LEU A 315 28.27 -42.61 36.25
CA LEU A 315 26.86 -42.32 36.50
C LEU A 315 26.49 -40.89 36.08
N LEU A 316 27.33 -39.91 36.36
CA LEU A 316 27.08 -38.53 35.96
C LEU A 316 27.13 -38.33 34.44
N ARG A 317 27.93 -39.11 33.71
CA ARG A 317 27.89 -39.15 32.24
C ARG A 317 26.57 -39.75 31.76
N HIS A 318 26.10 -40.83 32.39
CA HIS A 318 24.83 -41.47 32.07
C HIS A 318 23.64 -40.52 32.31
N VAL A 319 23.55 -39.89 33.49
CA VAL A 319 22.52 -38.89 33.82
C VAL A 319 22.59 -37.69 32.88
N ASN A 320 23.79 -37.18 32.56
CA ASN A 320 23.93 -36.09 31.59
C ASN A 320 23.47 -36.46 30.18
N ASN A 321 23.63 -37.71 29.76
CA ASN A 321 23.15 -38.18 28.46
C ASN A 321 21.61 -38.25 28.47
N LEU A 322 21.00 -38.80 29.52
CA LEU A 322 19.55 -38.81 29.68
C LEU A 322 18.96 -37.40 29.72
N LEU A 323 19.58 -36.48 30.49
CA LEU A 323 19.15 -35.08 30.55
C LEU A 323 19.30 -34.34 29.22
N ARG A 324 20.32 -34.66 28.41
CA ARG A 324 20.47 -34.10 27.05
C ARG A 324 19.38 -34.58 26.11
N GLU A 325 18.97 -35.84 26.23
CA GLU A 325 17.88 -36.39 25.42
C GLU A 325 16.54 -35.78 25.82
N LEU A 326 16.30 -35.61 27.11
CA LEU A 326 15.11 -34.92 27.65
C LEU A 326 15.07 -33.43 27.26
N GLU A 327 16.21 -32.75 27.28
CA GLU A 327 16.33 -31.36 26.83
C GLU A 327 15.97 -31.23 25.34
N LYS A 328 16.46 -32.13 24.50
CA LYS A 328 16.13 -32.16 23.07
C LYS A 328 14.64 -32.45 22.83
N SER A 329 14.05 -33.41 23.55
CA SER A 329 12.63 -33.72 23.39
C SER A 329 11.73 -32.56 23.81
N GLU A 330 12.08 -31.86 24.89
CA GLU A 330 11.32 -30.68 25.33
C GLU A 330 11.50 -29.49 24.38
N TRP A 331 12.68 -29.28 23.82
CA TRP A 331 12.88 -28.25 22.79
C TRP A 331 12.09 -28.53 21.52
N GLU A 332 12.02 -29.80 21.10
CA GLU A 332 11.22 -30.21 19.94
C GLU A 332 9.73 -30.10 20.22
N ARG A 333 9.29 -30.41 21.44
CA ARG A 333 7.91 -30.17 21.88
C ARG A 333 7.55 -28.68 21.82
N ILE A 334 8.40 -27.80 22.37
CA ILE A 334 8.21 -26.34 22.27
C ILE A 334 8.17 -25.93 20.79
N ARG A 335 9.06 -26.47 19.95
CA ARG A 335 9.06 -26.17 18.52
C ARG A 335 7.74 -26.60 17.84
N LEU A 336 7.28 -27.83 18.09
CA LEU A 336 6.04 -28.36 17.54
C LEU A 336 4.82 -27.60 18.05
N GLU A 337 4.82 -27.12 19.30
CA GLU A 337 3.79 -26.21 19.82
C GLU A 337 3.77 -24.91 19.01
N PHE A 338 4.92 -24.31 18.71
CA PHE A 338 5.02 -23.11 17.88
C PHE A 338 4.71 -23.37 16.38
N GLU A 339 5.05 -24.53 15.83
CA GLU A 339 4.75 -24.92 14.45
C GLU A 339 3.27 -25.27 14.24
N ASN A 340 2.65 -26.00 15.19
CA ASN A 340 1.22 -26.37 15.15
C ASN A 340 0.29 -25.18 15.41
N LEU A 341 0.78 -24.14 16.11
CA LEU A 341 0.13 -22.84 16.16
C LEU A 341 0.12 -22.14 14.78
N GLY A 342 0.86 -22.67 13.81
CA GLY A 342 0.84 -22.26 12.42
C GLY A 342 1.62 -20.97 12.18
N ALA A 343 2.31 -20.93 11.05
CA ALA A 343 2.99 -19.74 10.50
C ALA A 343 2.03 -18.56 10.18
N GLY A 344 0.82 -18.50 10.75
CA GLY A 344 -0.16 -17.44 10.54
C GLY A 344 -1.28 -17.35 11.58
N ALA A 345 -1.47 -18.31 12.50
CA ALA A 345 -2.50 -18.18 13.53
C ALA A 345 -1.92 -17.40 14.71
N ALA A 346 -2.26 -16.12 14.81
CA ALA A 346 -1.87 -15.35 15.99
C ALA A 346 -2.43 -16.07 17.24
N PHE A 347 -1.63 -16.30 18.28
CA PHE A 347 -2.18 -16.79 19.53
C PHE A 347 -3.23 -15.79 20.05
N TYR A 348 -4.43 -16.27 20.39
CA TYR A 348 -5.43 -15.43 21.04
C TYR A 348 -4.97 -15.15 22.46
N ASP A 349 -4.42 -13.95 22.67
CA ASP A 349 -4.06 -13.43 23.99
C ASP A 349 -5.29 -12.75 24.62
N PRO A 350 -5.90 -13.32 25.68
CA PRO A 350 -7.06 -12.71 26.34
C PRO A 350 -6.72 -11.34 26.93
N SER A 351 -5.45 -11.09 27.29
CA SER A 351 -5.00 -9.82 27.87
C SER A 351 -4.92 -8.68 26.84
N TYR A 352 -5.08 -8.95 25.53
CA TYR A 352 -5.01 -7.89 24.51
C TYR A 352 -6.10 -6.83 24.70
N ALA A 353 -7.31 -7.24 25.10
CA ALA A 353 -8.43 -6.32 25.24
C ALA A 353 -8.28 -5.37 26.45
N GLU A 354 -7.56 -5.81 27.48
CA GLU A 354 -7.23 -4.97 28.64
C GLU A 354 -6.22 -3.88 28.28
N LYS A 355 -5.27 -4.20 27.40
CA LYS A 355 -4.26 -3.25 26.87
C LYS A 355 -4.88 -2.13 26.03
N LEU A 356 -6.12 -2.27 25.58
CA LEU A 356 -6.80 -1.26 24.77
C LEU A 356 -7.27 -0.08 25.63
N ILE A 357 -6.82 1.12 25.26
CA ILE A 357 -7.12 2.36 25.97
C ILE A 357 -8.22 3.14 25.22
N PRO A 358 -9.35 3.47 25.86
CA PRO A 358 -10.36 4.35 25.28
C PRO A 358 -9.85 5.80 25.27
N ILE A 359 -10.34 6.60 24.32
CA ILE A 359 -9.86 7.97 24.06
C ILE A 359 -11.00 8.96 24.28
N THR A 360 -10.73 10.09 24.92
CA THR A 360 -11.71 11.16 25.10
C THR A 360 -11.97 11.89 23.77
N SER A 361 -13.22 12.29 23.52
CA SER A 361 -13.55 13.10 22.35
C SER A 361 -12.87 14.47 22.41
N LEU A 362 -12.50 14.99 21.25
CA LEU A 362 -11.91 16.32 21.11
C LEU A 362 -12.98 17.39 21.29
N ASN A 363 -12.66 18.43 22.07
CA ASN A 363 -13.49 19.62 22.17
C ASN A 363 -13.34 20.47 20.89
N LYS A 364 -14.45 20.67 20.18
CA LYS A 364 -14.42 21.35 18.87
C LYS A 364 -14.18 22.85 19.01
N GLU A 365 -14.74 23.48 20.03
CA GLU A 365 -14.69 24.93 20.22
C GLU A 365 -13.27 25.38 20.54
N GLU A 366 -12.65 24.74 21.54
CA GLU A 366 -11.26 25.01 21.97
C GLU A 366 -10.25 24.80 20.82
N LEU A 367 -10.45 23.79 19.98
CA LEU A 367 -9.54 23.48 18.88
C LEU A 367 -9.73 24.37 17.65
N LEU A 368 -10.87 25.03 17.51
CA LEU A 368 -11.06 26.04 16.48
C LEU A 368 -10.32 27.34 16.82
N GLU A 369 -10.16 27.64 18.10
CA GLU A 369 -9.35 28.76 18.59
C GLU A 369 -7.86 28.48 18.49
N ASP A 370 -7.42 27.28 18.89
CA ASP A 370 -6.01 26.90 18.88
C ASP A 370 -5.81 25.45 18.40
N GLU A 371 -5.32 25.31 17.16
CA GLU A 371 -5.01 24.02 16.54
C GLU A 371 -3.88 23.28 17.28
N THR A 372 -2.99 23.98 17.99
CA THR A 372 -1.81 23.39 18.64
C THR A 372 -2.19 22.55 19.87
N LYS A 373 -3.36 22.80 20.45
CA LYS A 373 -3.90 22.04 21.59
C LYS A 373 -4.43 20.66 21.19
N ALA A 374 -4.53 20.37 19.89
CA ALA A 374 -5.07 19.10 19.39
C ALA A 374 -4.17 17.91 19.75
N LYS A 375 -4.58 17.15 20.78
CA LYS A 375 -3.93 15.88 21.16
C LYS A 375 -4.77 14.70 20.68
N VAL A 376 -4.35 14.09 19.58
CA VAL A 376 -4.96 12.86 19.04
C VAL A 376 -4.07 11.67 19.38
N THR A 377 -4.60 10.66 20.07
CA THR A 377 -3.85 9.46 20.51
C THR A 377 -4.44 8.17 19.93
N LEU A 378 -4.85 8.19 18.66
CA LEU A 378 -5.34 7.00 17.97
C LEU A 378 -4.17 6.06 17.61
N PRO A 379 -4.37 4.72 17.58
CA PRO A 379 -3.29 3.79 17.27
C PRO A 379 -2.62 4.03 15.91
N TRP A 380 -3.37 4.53 14.93
CA TRP A 380 -2.90 4.81 13.56
C TRP A 380 -2.60 6.29 13.30
N GLN A 381 -2.90 7.19 14.24
CA GLN A 381 -2.84 8.64 13.98
C GLN A 381 -2.55 9.42 15.27
N LYS A 382 -1.48 10.23 15.24
CA LYS A 382 -1.04 11.08 16.36
C LYS A 382 -1.26 12.59 16.15
N HIS A 383 -1.91 12.96 15.06
CA HIS A 383 -2.15 14.34 14.62
C HIS A 383 -3.60 14.47 14.17
N LEU A 384 -4.09 15.67 13.83
CA LEU A 384 -5.43 15.81 13.24
C LEU A 384 -5.50 15.17 11.84
N PHE A 385 -6.68 14.67 11.48
CA PHE A 385 -6.87 13.95 10.22
C PHE A 385 -6.49 14.82 9.01
N GLY A 386 -5.46 14.40 8.28
CA GLY A 386 -4.97 15.10 7.08
C GLY A 386 -4.26 16.42 7.33
N ARG A 387 -3.86 16.70 8.57
CA ARG A 387 -3.23 17.96 9.00
C ARG A 387 -2.03 17.70 9.93
N LYS A 388 -1.19 16.71 9.59
CA LYS A 388 0.08 16.50 10.32
C LYS A 388 0.98 17.73 10.27
N ASP A 389 1.04 18.38 9.12
CA ASP A 389 1.69 19.66 8.91
C ASP A 389 0.66 20.63 8.35
N ALA A 390 0.30 21.62 9.17
CA ALA A 390 -0.70 22.61 8.85
C ALA A 390 -0.19 23.67 7.86
N SER A 391 1.13 23.85 7.72
CA SER A 391 1.70 24.83 6.78
C SER A 391 1.49 24.41 5.32
N LYS A 392 1.49 23.11 5.04
CA LYS A 392 1.40 22.56 3.69
C LYS A 392 -0.02 22.67 3.11
N PRO A 393 -0.18 22.89 1.79
CA PRO A 393 -1.50 23.09 1.17
C PRO A 393 -2.27 21.79 0.90
N TYR A 394 -1.64 20.62 1.06
CA TYR A 394 -2.19 19.30 0.76
C TYR A 394 -2.41 18.46 2.02
N PHE A 395 -3.07 17.31 1.86
CA PHE A 395 -3.30 16.37 2.95
C PHE A 395 -1.97 15.81 3.48
N THR A 396 -1.75 15.88 4.79
CA THR A 396 -0.50 15.43 5.44
C THR A 396 -0.77 14.35 6.50
N PRO A 397 -0.05 13.20 6.51
CA PRO A 397 1.00 12.78 5.56
C PRO A 397 0.45 12.60 4.15
N TRP A 398 1.30 12.78 3.13
CA TRP A 398 0.84 12.78 1.74
C TRP A 398 0.20 11.44 1.38
N THR A 399 -1.00 11.51 0.81
CA THR A 399 -1.71 10.35 0.27
C THR A 399 -2.19 10.69 -1.13
N PRO A 400 -2.16 9.73 -2.08
CA PRO A 400 -2.59 9.98 -3.43
C PRO A 400 -4.06 10.38 -3.51
N ARG A 401 -4.39 11.13 -4.55
CA ARG A 401 -5.73 11.59 -4.88
C ARG A 401 -6.66 10.38 -5.02
N PRO A 402 -7.92 10.48 -4.54
CA PRO A 402 -8.91 9.44 -4.78
C PRO A 402 -9.04 9.13 -6.28
N PHE A 403 -9.03 7.85 -6.62
CA PHE A 403 -9.14 7.34 -8.00
C PHE A 403 -8.00 7.73 -8.96
N LEU A 404 -6.82 8.11 -8.45
CA LEU A 404 -5.66 8.41 -9.30
C LEU A 404 -5.30 7.25 -10.24
N GLY A 405 -5.38 6.01 -9.76
CA GLY A 405 -5.05 4.81 -10.53
C GLY A 405 -5.88 4.63 -11.81
N ALA A 406 -7.11 5.16 -11.88
CA ALA A 406 -7.95 5.06 -13.08
C ALA A 406 -7.50 6.02 -14.21
N PHE A 407 -6.64 6.99 -13.91
CA PHE A 407 -6.15 7.99 -14.86
C PHE A 407 -4.63 7.95 -15.05
N ALA A 408 -3.93 7.07 -14.33
CA ALA A 408 -2.48 6.95 -14.35
C ALA A 408 -2.03 6.22 -15.63
N ILE A 409 -2.00 6.95 -16.75
CA ILE A 409 -1.56 6.47 -18.05
C ILE A 409 -0.23 7.16 -18.36
N LEU A 410 0.86 6.39 -18.44
CA LEU A 410 2.18 6.91 -18.75
C LEU A 410 2.29 7.22 -20.26
N PRO A 411 2.65 8.46 -20.66
CA PRO A 411 2.81 8.83 -22.06
C PRO A 411 4.13 8.31 -22.66
N SER A 412 4.11 7.81 -23.90
CA SER A 412 5.32 7.31 -24.57
C SER A 412 6.23 8.40 -25.17
N HIS A 413 5.73 9.64 -25.23
CA HIS A 413 6.43 10.77 -25.85
C HIS A 413 7.09 11.71 -24.83
N ILE A 414 6.97 11.39 -23.52
CA ILE A 414 7.54 12.17 -22.42
C ILE A 414 8.19 11.20 -21.44
N GLU A 415 9.45 11.45 -21.09
CA GLU A 415 10.13 10.74 -19.99
C GLU A 415 9.95 11.51 -18.69
N ILE A 416 9.58 10.83 -17.60
CA ILE A 416 9.14 11.50 -16.37
C ILE A 416 9.94 10.99 -15.16
N SER A 417 10.50 11.93 -14.39
CA SER A 417 11.06 11.68 -13.06
C SER A 417 10.15 12.30 -12.00
N PHE A 418 9.43 11.46 -11.26
CA PHE A 418 8.53 11.93 -10.19
C PHE A 418 9.28 12.45 -8.96
N ASP A 419 10.45 11.90 -8.66
CA ASP A 419 11.26 12.29 -7.50
C ASP A 419 11.65 13.77 -7.53
N THR A 420 11.98 14.26 -8.73
CA THR A 420 12.40 15.65 -8.95
C THR A 420 11.30 16.51 -9.56
N CYS A 421 10.17 15.93 -9.95
CA CYS A 421 9.12 16.61 -10.72
C CYS A 421 9.64 17.24 -12.04
N HIS A 422 10.59 16.56 -12.70
CA HIS A 422 11.11 16.90 -14.03
C HIS A 422 10.59 15.93 -15.09
N ALA A 423 10.43 16.42 -16.31
CA ALA A 423 10.10 15.60 -17.46
C ALA A 423 10.78 16.13 -18.72
N VAL A 424 11.14 15.21 -19.62
CA VAL A 424 11.77 15.52 -20.90
C VAL A 424 10.77 15.26 -22.01
N TYR A 425 10.50 16.27 -22.83
CA TYR A 425 9.67 16.13 -24.02
C TYR A 425 10.51 15.46 -25.12
N LEU A 426 10.39 14.14 -25.28
CA LEU A 426 11.26 13.38 -26.18
C LEU A 426 10.95 13.71 -27.64
N ARG A 427 9.67 13.71 -28.01
CA ARG A 427 9.21 13.86 -29.41
C ARG A 427 7.74 14.24 -29.48
N ASP A 428 7.32 14.67 -30.66
CA ASP A 428 5.90 14.79 -30.98
C ASP A 428 5.24 13.38 -30.97
N PRO A 429 4.02 13.22 -30.45
CA PRO A 429 3.31 11.94 -30.51
C PRO A 429 3.12 11.48 -31.96
N VAL A 430 3.29 10.18 -32.21
CA VAL A 430 3.10 9.57 -33.54
C VAL A 430 2.22 8.33 -33.47
N ALA A 431 1.65 7.93 -34.61
CA ALA A 431 0.96 6.67 -34.76
C ALA A 431 1.92 5.60 -35.32
N ARG A 432 1.81 4.39 -34.79
CA ARG A 432 2.57 3.19 -35.15
C ARG A 432 1.59 2.05 -35.46
N PRO A 433 2.03 0.96 -36.08
CA PRO A 433 1.22 -0.24 -36.17
C PRO A 433 0.57 -0.64 -34.84
N GLY A 434 -0.76 -0.79 -34.85
CA GLY A 434 -1.55 -1.22 -33.69
C GLY A 434 -1.81 -0.18 -32.60
N HIS A 435 -1.14 0.98 -32.57
CA HIS A 435 -1.38 1.97 -31.52
C HIS A 435 -1.03 3.42 -31.91
N SER A 436 -1.52 4.36 -31.10
CA SER A 436 -1.23 5.79 -31.20
C SER A 436 -0.74 6.32 -29.87
N GLU A 437 0.25 7.22 -29.89
CA GLU A 437 0.78 7.86 -28.69
C GLU A 437 -0.12 9.01 -28.18
N VAL A 438 -1.12 9.42 -28.96
CA VAL A 438 -2.15 10.37 -28.52
C VAL A 438 -3.12 9.65 -27.60
N ILE A 439 -3.02 9.92 -26.29
CA ILE A 439 -3.88 9.31 -25.28
C ILE A 439 -5.29 9.89 -25.41
N SER A 440 -6.24 9.06 -25.83
CA SER A 440 -7.66 9.42 -26.00
C SER A 440 -8.58 8.30 -25.50
N PRO A 441 -9.71 8.62 -24.85
CA PRO A 441 -10.69 7.62 -24.43
C PRO A 441 -11.66 7.23 -25.56
N PHE A 442 -11.43 7.70 -26.79
CA PHE A 442 -12.34 7.48 -27.91
C PHE A 442 -11.71 6.57 -28.97
N PRO A 443 -12.50 5.67 -29.57
CA PRO A 443 -12.03 4.77 -30.62
C PRO A 443 -11.79 5.50 -31.95
N GLU A 444 -11.06 4.84 -32.86
CA GLU A 444 -10.58 5.42 -34.12
C GLU A 444 -11.71 6.02 -34.99
N HIS A 445 -12.81 5.28 -35.21
CA HIS A 445 -13.93 5.76 -36.02
C HIS A 445 -14.55 7.08 -35.53
N VAL A 446 -14.46 7.39 -34.22
CA VAL A 446 -14.90 8.69 -33.68
C VAL A 446 -13.90 9.78 -34.05
N HIS A 447 -12.60 9.49 -33.98
CA HIS A 447 -11.55 10.42 -34.41
C HIS A 447 -11.60 10.68 -35.91
N GLU A 448 -11.88 9.67 -36.74
CA GLU A 448 -12.09 9.82 -38.18
C GLU A 448 -13.22 10.83 -38.48
N ARG A 449 -14.39 10.68 -37.85
CA ARG A 449 -15.51 11.62 -38.03
C ARG A 449 -15.18 13.03 -37.54
N ALA A 450 -14.39 13.15 -36.47
CA ALA A 450 -13.89 14.45 -35.99
C ALA A 450 -12.90 15.06 -36.99
N TYR A 451 -11.98 14.27 -37.55
CA TYR A 451 -11.04 14.70 -38.59
C TYR A 451 -11.77 15.26 -39.81
N MET A 452 -12.76 14.51 -40.32
CA MET A 452 -13.58 14.92 -41.47
C MET A 452 -14.32 16.24 -41.21
N TYR A 453 -14.77 16.48 -39.97
CA TYR A 453 -15.39 17.75 -39.60
C TYR A 453 -14.38 18.91 -39.67
N TYR A 454 -13.14 18.69 -39.24
CA TYR A 454 -12.13 19.73 -39.13
C TYR A 454 -11.43 20.07 -40.45
N ILE A 455 -11.19 19.09 -41.33
CA ILE A 455 -10.65 19.33 -42.69
C ILE A 455 -11.52 20.34 -43.44
N LYS A 456 -12.83 20.09 -43.50
CA LYS A 456 -13.79 20.98 -44.18
C LYS A 456 -14.23 22.18 -43.32
N LYS A 457 -13.62 22.39 -42.14
CA LYS A 457 -13.98 23.44 -41.17
C LYS A 457 -15.46 23.45 -40.74
N GLY A 458 -16.17 22.34 -40.92
CA GLY A 458 -17.60 22.18 -40.65
C GLY A 458 -18.51 22.44 -41.85
N MET A 459 -17.97 22.58 -43.06
CA MET A 459 -18.74 22.54 -44.31
C MET A 459 -19.09 21.09 -44.65
N SER A 460 -20.29 20.88 -45.21
CA SER A 460 -20.86 19.56 -45.54
C SER A 460 -19.95 18.71 -46.43
#